data_AF-N9XW98-F1
#
_entry.id   AF-N9XW98-F1
#
_cell.length_a   1.000
_cell.length_b   1.000
_cell.length_c   1.000
_cell.angle_alpha   90.00
_cell.angle_beta   90.00
_cell.angle_gamma   90.00
#
_symmetry.space_group_name_H-M   'P 1'
#
loop_
_entity.id
_entity.type
_entity.pdbx_description
1 polymer ?
#
loop_
_entity_poly.entity_id
_entity_poly.type
_entity_poly.pdbx_seq_one_letter_code
_entity_poly.pdbx_strand_id
1 'polypeptide(L)'
;MNFFDKMKDLAEDASKTVSTTSKTLTAKADSKLKISSLNKEIEEARVSIRKVHEKVGKAFLDEYRNQNKMEDNFIIDSINEISGYEDKIIKAKLKIEEEENALYEKLQDIERDKYDN
;
A
#
# COMPACT_ATOMS: atom_id res chain seq x y z
N MET A 1 0.01 -30.09 -42.34
CA MET A 1 0.60 -30.15 -40.99
C MET A 1 0.46 -31.56 -40.45
N ASN A 2 1.58 -32.16 -40.06
CA ASN A 2 1.63 -33.50 -39.49
C ASN A 2 1.21 -33.47 -38.00
N PHE A 3 0.82 -34.63 -37.44
CA PHE A 3 0.46 -34.78 -36.03
C PHE A 3 1.56 -34.24 -35.08
N PHE A 4 2.83 -34.46 -35.43
CA PHE A 4 3.98 -33.95 -34.68
C PHE A 4 4.09 -32.43 -34.67
N ASP A 5 3.76 -31.75 -35.77
CA ASP A 5 3.78 -30.28 -35.83
C ASP A 5 2.73 -29.71 -34.85
N LYS A 6 1.52 -30.29 -34.84
CA LYS A 6 0.46 -29.88 -33.90
C LYS A 6 0.82 -30.12 -32.44
N MET A 7 1.53 -31.21 -32.12
CA MET A 7 1.98 -31.49 -30.76
C MET A 7 3.08 -30.52 -30.32
N LYS A 8 3.94 -30.10 -31.24
CA LYS A 8 4.98 -29.09 -30.99
C LYS A 8 4.33 -27.72 -30.72
N ASP A 9 3.41 -27.29 -31.58
CA ASP A 9 2.70 -26.01 -31.43
C ASP A 9 1.93 -25.96 -30.09
N LEU A 10 1.25 -27.04 -29.71
CA LEU A 10 0.53 -27.14 -28.44
C LEU A 10 1.47 -27.06 -27.23
N ALA A 11 2.64 -27.70 -27.30
CA ALA A 11 3.63 -27.67 -26.22
C ALA A 11 4.26 -26.27 -26.07
N GLU A 12 4.53 -25.58 -27.18
CA GLU A 12 5.03 -24.20 -27.18
C GLU A 12 3.99 -23.23 -26.60
N ASP A 13 2.72 -23.34 -26.98
CA ASP A 13 1.63 -22.52 -26.44
C ASP A 13 1.40 -22.75 -24.93
N ALA A 14 1.45 -24.01 -24.50
CA ALA A 14 1.35 -24.36 -23.09
C ALA A 14 2.53 -23.79 -22.28
N SER A 15 3.74 -23.88 -22.83
CA SER A 15 4.95 -23.33 -22.20
C SER A 15 4.88 -21.80 -22.05
N LYS A 16 4.48 -21.09 -23.12
CA LYS A 16 4.23 -19.64 -23.08
C LYS A 16 3.19 -19.28 -22.03
N THR A 17 2.07 -20.01 -22.01
CA THR A 17 0.99 -19.76 -21.04
C THR A 17 1.44 -19.94 -19.59
N VAL A 18 2.12 -21.04 -19.27
CA VAL A 18 2.63 -21.29 -17.91
C VAL A 18 3.66 -20.22 -17.51
N SER A 19 4.54 -19.82 -18.42
CA SER A 19 5.53 -18.76 -18.19
C SER A 19 4.86 -17.42 -17.88
N THR A 20 3.90 -16.98 -18.71
CA THR A 20 3.13 -15.75 -18.50
C THR A 20 2.36 -15.78 -17.18
N THR A 21 1.68 -16.89 -16.87
CA THR A 21 0.96 -17.07 -15.60
C THR A 21 1.92 -16.97 -14.41
N SER A 22 3.09 -17.59 -14.48
CA SER A 22 4.08 -17.53 -13.40
C SER A 22 4.58 -16.09 -13.19
N LYS A 23 5.00 -15.39 -14.25
CA LYS A 23 5.46 -13.99 -14.16
C LYS A 23 4.36 -13.08 -13.58
N THR A 24 3.12 -13.27 -14.02
CA THR A 24 1.94 -12.52 -13.54
C THR A 24 1.72 -12.72 -12.04
N LEU A 25 1.78 -13.97 -11.58
CA LEU A 25 1.59 -14.30 -10.17
C LEU A 25 2.70 -13.69 -9.30
N THR A 26 3.96 -13.78 -9.73
CA THR A 26 5.09 -13.17 -9.02
C THR A 26 4.94 -11.66 -8.91
N ALA A 27 4.64 -10.96 -10.02
CA ALA A 27 4.46 -9.51 -10.01
C ALA A 27 3.33 -9.08 -9.05
N LYS A 28 2.19 -9.77 -9.09
CA LYS A 28 1.06 -9.49 -8.18
C LYS A 28 1.39 -9.77 -6.71
N ALA A 29 2.14 -10.85 -6.44
CA ALA A 29 2.55 -11.19 -5.09
C ALA A 29 3.49 -10.11 -4.49
N ASP A 30 4.48 -9.67 -5.27
CA ASP A 30 5.45 -8.66 -4.85
C ASP A 30 4.77 -7.32 -4.53
N SER A 31 3.91 -6.82 -5.42
CA SER A 31 3.17 -5.58 -5.19
C SER A 31 2.23 -5.69 -3.99
N LYS A 32 1.58 -6.84 -3.79
CA LYS A 32 0.73 -7.07 -2.61
C LYS A 32 1.52 -6.99 -1.31
N LEU A 33 2.74 -7.54 -1.27
CA LEU A 33 3.61 -7.46 -0.08
C LEU A 33 4.00 -6.01 0.23
N LYS A 34 4.38 -5.23 -0.79
CA LYS A 34 4.71 -3.81 -0.62
C LYS A 34 3.50 -2.99 -0.13
N ILE A 35 2.34 -3.14 -0.76
CA ILE A 35 1.10 -2.47 -0.35
C ILE A 35 0.73 -2.85 1.08
N SER A 36 0.92 -4.12 1.46
CA SER A 36 0.69 -4.56 2.84
C SER A 36 1.62 -3.86 3.85
N SER A 37 2.88 -3.61 3.48
CA SER A 37 3.82 -2.85 4.32
C SER A 37 3.37 -1.40 4.48
N LEU A 38 2.99 -0.74 3.39
CA LEU A 38 2.49 0.64 3.42
C LEU A 38 1.20 0.77 4.23
N ASN A 39 0.29 -0.21 4.15
CA ASN A 39 -0.91 -0.25 4.97
C ASN A 39 -0.60 -0.39 6.47
N LYS A 40 0.47 -1.12 6.82
CA LYS A 40 0.93 -1.21 8.21
C LYS A 40 1.43 0.16 8.72
N GLU A 41 2.20 0.89 7.90
CA GLU A 41 2.65 2.25 8.24
C GLU A 41 1.46 3.19 8.46
N ILE A 42 0.43 3.10 7.63
CA ILE A 42 -0.82 3.89 7.78
C ILE A 42 -1.51 3.56 9.11
N GLU A 43 -1.59 2.27 9.47
CA GLU A 43 -2.24 1.87 10.73
C GLU A 43 -1.45 2.34 11.95
N GLU A 44 -0.12 2.25 11.93
CA GLU A 44 0.74 2.78 12.99
C GLU A 44 0.58 4.29 13.16
N ALA A 45 0.47 5.05 12.06
CA ALA A 45 0.18 6.48 12.10
C ALA A 45 -1.21 6.77 12.69
N ARG A 46 -2.24 6.01 12.31
CA ARG A 46 -3.60 6.14 12.87
C ARG A 46 -3.66 5.85 14.36
N VAL A 47 -2.96 4.81 14.82
CA VAL A 47 -2.84 4.51 16.25
C VAL A 47 -2.16 5.65 17.00
N SER A 48 -1.14 6.26 16.40
CA SER A 48 -0.44 7.40 17.00
C SER A 48 -1.35 8.63 17.11
N ILE A 49 -2.11 8.96 16.06
CA ILE A 49 -3.13 10.03 16.09
C ILE A 49 -4.15 9.78 17.20
N ARG A 50 -4.64 8.54 17.35
CA ARG A 50 -5.59 8.20 18.42
C ARG A 50 -5.01 8.45 19.80
N LYS A 51 -3.74 8.09 20.03
CA LYS A 51 -3.05 8.36 21.30
C LYS A 51 -2.94 9.86 21.59
N VAL A 52 -2.71 10.70 20.58
CA VAL A 52 -2.73 12.16 20.76
C VAL A 52 -4.12 12.64 21.16
N HIS A 53 -5.16 12.18 20.47
CA HIS A 53 -6.54 12.51 20.85
C HIS A 53 -6.88 12.09 22.29
N GLU A 54 -6.45 10.90 22.72
CA GLU A 54 -6.64 10.45 24.10
C GLU A 54 -5.92 11.35 25.12
N LYS A 55 -4.70 11.82 24.82
CA LYS A 55 -3.97 12.78 25.66
C LYS A 55 -4.72 14.10 25.76
N VAL A 56 -5.16 14.66 24.63
CA VAL A 56 -5.93 15.91 24.59
C VAL A 56 -7.25 15.77 25.35
N GLY A 57 -7.97 14.66 25.15
CA GLY A 57 -9.21 14.38 25.87
C GLY A 57 -9.02 14.29 27.39
N LYS A 58 -7.91 13.68 27.85
CA LYS A 58 -7.56 13.65 29.28
C LYS A 58 -7.27 15.05 29.82
N ALA A 59 -6.46 15.83 29.11
CA ALA A 59 -6.15 17.20 29.51
C ALA A 59 -7.43 18.05 29.61
N PHE A 60 -8.36 17.89 28.67
CA PHE A 60 -9.64 18.60 28.70
C PHE A 60 -10.50 18.21 29.92
N LEU A 61 -10.54 16.92 30.26
CA LEU A 61 -11.25 16.45 31.45
C LEU A 61 -10.60 16.98 32.74
N ASP A 62 -9.28 17.07 32.79
CA ASP A 62 -8.55 17.60 33.94
C ASP A 62 -8.77 19.10 34.13
N GLU A 63 -8.83 19.87 33.04
CA GLU A 63 -9.20 21.29 33.09
C GLU A 63 -10.63 21.47 33.61
N TYR A 64 -11.57 20.69 33.09
CA TYR A 64 -12.97 20.76 33.50
C TYR A 64 -13.20 20.35 34.96
N ARG A 65 -12.52 19.28 35.43
CA ARG A 65 -12.73 18.73 36.78
C ARG A 65 -11.88 19.39 37.85
N ASN A 66 -10.64 19.73 37.53
CA ASN A 66 -9.63 20.14 38.51
C ASN A 66 -9.22 21.61 38.35
N GLN A 67 -9.79 22.36 37.40
CA GLN A 67 -9.44 23.75 37.07
C GLN A 67 -7.96 23.95 36.68
N ASN A 68 -7.28 22.86 36.30
CA ASN A 68 -5.93 22.91 35.75
C ASN A 68 -6.02 23.34 34.29
N LYS A 69 -5.78 24.63 34.03
CA LYS A 69 -5.84 25.17 32.66
C LYS A 69 -4.87 24.44 31.74
N MET A 70 -5.36 24.04 30.58
CA MET A 70 -4.52 23.52 29.52
C MET A 70 -3.68 24.65 28.93
N GLU A 71 -2.41 24.38 28.66
CA GLU A 71 -1.55 25.34 27.98
C GLU A 71 -1.89 25.39 26.49
N ASP A 72 -2.03 26.58 25.91
CA ASP A 72 -2.28 26.75 24.47
C ASP A 72 -1.20 26.07 23.62
N ASN A 73 0.06 26.08 24.09
CA ASN A 73 1.17 25.38 23.45
C ASN A 73 0.94 23.88 23.35
N PHE A 74 0.35 23.24 24.36
CA PHE A 74 0.04 21.81 24.32
C PHE A 74 -0.99 21.47 23.23
N ILE A 75 -1.99 22.34 23.02
CA ILE A 75 -2.98 22.18 21.95
C ILE A 75 -2.31 22.34 20.59
N ILE A 76 -1.52 23.40 20.41
CA ILE A 76 -0.80 23.67 19.16
C ILE A 76 0.15 22.50 18.82
N ASP A 77 0.92 22.03 19.79
CA ASP A 77 1.84 20.91 19.61
C ASP A 77 1.10 19.62 19.26
N SER A 78 -0.06 19.37 19.88
CA SER A 78 -0.90 18.20 19.57
C SER A 78 -1.46 18.26 18.15
N ILE A 79 -1.89 19.44 17.68
CA ILE A 79 -2.34 19.65 16.30
C ILE A 79 -1.19 19.38 15.33
N ASN A 80 -0.01 19.95 15.59
CA ASN A 80 1.18 19.73 14.77
C ASN A 80 1.58 18.25 14.72
N GLU A 81 1.47 17.52 15.84
CA GLU A 81 1.76 16.09 15.91
C GLU A 81 0.78 15.29 15.04
N ILE A 82 -0.53 15.60 15.13
CA ILE A 82 -1.57 14.97 14.30
C ILE A 82 -1.32 15.23 12.82
N SER A 83 -1.11 16.49 12.42
CA SER A 83 -0.81 16.85 11.02
C SER A 83 0.43 16.12 10.51
N GLY A 84 1.47 15.97 11.34
CA GLY A 84 2.66 15.20 10.97
C GLY A 84 2.39 13.71 10.71
N TYR A 85 1.46 13.09 11.43
CA TYR A 85 1.02 11.72 11.14
C TYR A 85 0.09 11.64 9.92
N GLU A 86 -0.77 12.64 9.70
CA GLU A 86 -1.62 12.73 8.51
C GLU A 86 -0.79 12.82 7.23
N ASP A 87 0.27 13.64 7.24
CA ASP A 87 1.24 13.72 6.14
C ASP A 87 1.88 12.35 5.82
N LYS A 88 2.21 11.56 6.85
CA LYS A 88 2.73 10.19 6.65
C LYS A 88 1.70 9.30 5.99
N ILE A 89 0.43 9.39 6.39
CA ILE A 89 -0.67 8.62 5.77
C ILE A 89 -0.83 9.02 4.31
N ILE A 90 -0.83 10.32 4.00
CA ILE A 90 -0.96 10.83 2.62
C ILE A 90 0.20 10.30 1.76
N LYS A 91 1.44 10.41 2.23
CA LYS A 91 2.63 9.90 1.51
C LYS A 91 2.56 8.39 1.29
N ALA A 92 2.12 7.61 2.28
CA ALA A 92 1.98 6.17 2.14
C ALA A 92 0.91 5.80 1.10
N LYS A 93 -0.22 6.53 1.06
CA LYS A 93 -1.27 6.34 0.05
C LYS A 93 -0.78 6.66 -1.36
N LEU A 94 -0.05 7.76 -1.54
CA LEU A 94 0.56 8.09 -2.84
C LEU A 94 1.50 6.98 -3.32
N LYS A 95 2.32 6.42 -2.42
CA LYS A 95 3.18 5.28 -2.76
C LYS A 95 2.41 4.01 -3.12
N ILE A 96 1.22 3.80 -2.54
CA ILE A 96 0.34 2.69 -2.93
C ILE A 96 -0.13 2.91 -4.37
N GLU A 97 -0.60 4.11 -4.70
CA GLU A 97 -1.03 4.45 -6.07
C GLU A 97 0.12 4.30 -7.08
N GLU A 98 1.33 4.73 -6.73
CA GLU A 98 2.53 4.52 -7.54
C GLU A 98 2.84 3.03 -7.77
N GLU A 99 2.75 2.20 -6.73
CA GLU A 99 2.98 0.76 -6.85
C GLU A 99 1.87 0.06 -7.67
N GLU A 100 0.61 0.50 -7.54
CA GLU A 100 -0.51 -0.01 -8.34
C GLU A 100 -0.32 0.31 -9.84
N ASN A 101 0.12 1.53 -10.17
CA ASN A 101 0.44 1.92 -11.54
C ASN A 101 1.64 1.12 -12.09
N ALA A 102 2.71 0.97 -11.30
CA ALA A 102 3.87 0.19 -11.70
C ALA A 102 3.54 -1.30 -11.94
N LEU A 103 2.62 -1.86 -11.14
CA LEU A 103 2.11 -3.21 -11.36
C LEU A 103 1.33 -3.28 -12.67
N TYR A 104 0.47 -2.31 -12.94
CA TYR A 104 -0.32 -2.27 -14.16
C TYR A 104 0.56 -2.27 -15.42
N GLU A 105 1.58 -1.41 -15.46
CA GLU A 105 2.56 -1.36 -16.56
C GLU A 105 3.26 -2.72 -16.74
N LYS A 106 3.78 -3.31 -15.66
CA LYS A 106 4.41 -4.64 -15.72
C LYS A 106 3.49 -5.74 -16.22
N LEU A 107 2.22 -5.71 -15.84
CA LEU A 107 1.25 -6.72 -16.29
C LEU A 107 0.97 -6.58 -17.79
N GLN A 108 0.90 -5.36 -18.31
CA GLN A 108 0.80 -5.13 -19.76
C GLN A 108 2.03 -5.65 -20.51
N ASP A 109 3.24 -5.43 -19.98
CA ASP A 109 4.47 -5.92 -20.59
C ASP A 109 4.50 -7.46 -20.64
N ILE A 110 4.12 -8.11 -19.53
CA ILE A 110 4.02 -9.59 -19.46
C ILE A 110 2.99 -10.12 -20.47
N GLU A 111 1.89 -9.40 -20.68
CA GLU A 111 0.86 -9.78 -21.65
C GLU A 111 1.34 -9.59 -23.09
N ARG A 112 2.05 -8.50 -23.40
CA ARG A 112 2.67 -8.26 -24.72
C ARG A 112 3.70 -9.34 -25.07
N ASP A 113 4.59 -9.66 -24.14
CA ASP A 113 5.62 -10.72 -24.28
C ASP A 113 5.02 -12.10 -24.64
N LYS A 114 3.74 -12.34 -24.34
CA LYS A 114 3.06 -13.59 -24.70
C LYS A 114 2.80 -13.70 -26.21
N TYR A 115 2.57 -12.57 -26.88
CA TYR A 115 2.20 -12.49 -28.29
C TYR A 115 3.36 -12.08 -29.20
N ASP A 116 4.37 -11.40 -28.64
CA ASP A 116 5.63 -11.09 -29.33
C ASP A 116 6.58 -12.31 -29.27
N ASN A 117 6.30 -13.31 -30.12
CA ASN A 117 7.21 -14.31 -30.74
C ASN A 117 6.41 -15.48 -31.31
#